data_AF-A0A6F9E454-F1
#
_entry.id   AF-A0A6F9E454-F1
#
_cell.length_a   1.000
_cell.length_b   1.000
_cell.length_c   1.000
_cell.angle_alpha   90.00
_cell.angle_beta   90.00
_cell.angle_gamma   90.00
#
_symmetry.space_group_name_H-M   'P 1'
#
loop_
_entity.id
_entity.type
_entity.pdbx_description
1 polymer ?
#
loop_
_entity_poly.entity_id
_entity_poly.type
_entity_poly.pdbx_seq_one_letter_code
_entity_poly.pdbx_strand_id
1 'polypeptide(L)' 'MADLLYSAQREAIEKGWKEGLQKGLQQGLQQGLQQGREEEKRDIAKRMLQRGVSVSVVAEFTGLTESEVEEIMRSLDR' A
#
# COMPACT_ATOMS: atom_id res chain seq x y z
N MET A 1 -24.76 -21.28 36.76
CA MET A 1 -24.51 -19.83 36.62
C MET A 1 -23.03 -19.55 36.29
N ALA A 2 -22.07 -20.11 37.04
CA ALA A 2 -20.63 -19.93 36.81
C ALA A 2 -20.15 -20.45 35.44
N ASP A 3 -20.60 -21.64 35.01
CA ASP A 3 -20.19 -22.22 33.72
C ASP A 3 -20.66 -21.39 32.51
N LEU A 4 -21.82 -20.74 32.62
CA LEU A 4 -22.37 -19.87 31.58
C LEU A 4 -21.58 -18.55 31.47
N LEU A 5 -21.13 -17.99 32.60
CA LEU A 5 -20.28 -16.80 32.60
C LEU A 5 -18.89 -17.12 32.05
N TYR A 6 -18.34 -18.28 32.39
CA TYR A 6 -17.05 -18.74 31.88
C TYR A 6 -17.08 -18.98 30.36
N SER A 7 -18.12 -19.63 29.83
CA SER A 7 -18.27 -19.84 28.39
C SER A 7 -18.45 -18.53 27.63
N ALA A 8 -19.28 -17.62 28.14
CA ALA A 8 -19.50 -16.30 27.52
C ALA A 8 -18.20 -15.46 27.50
N GLN A 9 -17.41 -15.46 28.57
CA GLN A 9 -16.12 -14.77 28.60
C GLN A 9 -15.12 -15.35 27.59
N ARG A 10 -15.03 -16.67 27.51
CA ARG A 10 -14.15 -17.34 26.55
C ARG A 10 -14.54 -17.02 25.10
N GLU A 11 -15.83 -17.07 24.80
CA GLU A 11 -16.34 -16.73 23.46
C GLU A 11 -16.09 -15.27 23.10
N ALA A 12 -16.27 -14.34 24.05
CA ALA A 12 -15.98 -12.92 23.84
C ALA A 12 -14.49 -12.68 23.54
N ILE A 13 -13.59 -13.34 24.26
CA ILE A 13 -12.14 -13.26 24.04
C ILE A 13 -11.79 -13.85 22.66
N GLU A 14 -12.30 -15.02 22.32
CA GLU A 14 -12.04 -15.67 21.03
C GLU A 14 -12.54 -14.82 19.85
N LYS A 15 -13.74 -14.25 19.97
CA LYS A 15 -14.29 -13.28 19.00
C LYS A 15 -13.41 -12.04 18.87
N GLY A 16 -13.01 -11.44 19.99
CA GLY A 16 -12.13 -10.27 19.99
C GLY A 16 -10.79 -10.54 19.31
N TRP A 17 -10.16 -11.68 19.60
CA TRP A 17 -8.92 -12.10 18.94
C TRP A 17 -9.09 -12.33 17.45
N LYS A 18 -10.15 -13.05 17.04
CA LYS A 18 -10.44 -13.33 15.64
C LYS A 18 -10.70 -12.04 14.85
N GLU A 19 -11.51 -11.14 15.40
CA GLU A 19 -11.78 -9.84 14.77
C GLU A 19 -10.53 -8.96 14.69
N GLY A 20 -9.74 -8.90 15.77
CA GLY A 20 -8.51 -8.14 15.80
C GLY A 20 -7.50 -8.62 14.76
N LEU A 21 -7.30 -9.93 14.68
CA LEU A 21 -6.42 -10.55 13.68
C LEU A 21 -6.92 -10.31 12.26
N GLN A 22 -8.22 -10.48 12.01
CA GLN A 22 -8.81 -10.26 10.68
C GLN A 22 -8.66 -8.79 10.24
N LYS A 23 -8.95 -7.84 11.13
CA LYS A 23 -8.78 -6.40 10.86
C LYS A 23 -7.32 -6.06 10.59
N GLY A 24 -6.40 -6.55 11.42
CA GLY A 24 -4.96 -6.32 11.25
C GLY A 24 -4.42 -6.86 9.93
N LEU A 25 -4.78 -8.10 9.56
CA LEU A 25 -4.38 -8.71 8.29
C LEU A 25 -4.95 -7.94 7.09
N GLN A 26 -6.22 -7.56 7.14
CA GLN A 26 -6.85 -6.81 6.05
C GLN A 26 -6.19 -5.43 5.85
N GLN A 27 -5.94 -4.70 6.95
CA GLN A 27 -5.28 -3.40 6.90
C GLN A 27 -3.85 -3.53 6.38
N GLY A 28 -3.07 -4.49 6.90
CA GLY A 28 -1.70 -4.72 6.46
C GLY A 28 -1.61 -5.11 4.98
N LEU A 29 -2.49 -5.98 4.50
CA LEU A 29 -2.55 -6.36 3.09
C LEU A 29 -2.91 -5.16 2.20
N GLN A 30 -3.91 -4.37 2.58
CA GLN A 30 -4.30 -3.18 1.81
C GLN A 30 -3.18 -2.15 1.74
N GLN A 31 -2.51 -1.88 2.86
CA GLN A 31 -1.37 -0.97 2.92
C GLN A 31 -0.21 -1.46 2.06
N GLY A 32 0.16 -2.75 2.18
CA GLY A 32 1.25 -3.33 1.39
C GLY A 32 0.95 -3.32 -0.12
N LEU A 33 -0.28 -3.63 -0.54
CA LEU A 33 -0.68 -3.56 -1.95
C LEU A 33 -0.66 -2.12 -2.48
N GLN A 34 -1.09 -1.13 -1.69
CA GLN A 34 -1.05 0.26 -2.10
C GLN A 34 0.39 0.77 -2.21
N GLN A 35 1.23 0.49 -1.22
CA GLN A 35 2.65 0.84 -1.23
C GLN A 35 3.37 0.22 -2.42
N GLY A 36 3.21 -1.08 -2.65
CA GLY A 36 3.85 -1.77 -3.78
C GLY A 36 3.41 -1.20 -5.14
N ARG A 37 2.13 -0.86 -5.31
CA ARG A 37 1.66 -0.20 -6.55
C ARG A 37 2.30 1.17 -6.76
N GLU A 38 2.41 1.99 -5.73
CA GLU A 38 3.03 3.32 -5.85
C GLU A 38 4.55 3.22 -6.08
N GLU A 39 5.24 2.31 -5.39
CA GLU A 39 6.67 2.04 -5.62
C GLU A 39 6.93 1.58 -7.05
N GLU A 40 6.13 0.65 -7.57
CA GLU A 40 6.30 0.14 -8.94
C GLU A 40 6.04 1.21 -10.00
N LYS A 41 5.01 2.07 -9.84
CA LYS A 41 4.81 3.23 -10.73
C LYS A 41 6.04 4.12 -10.78
N ARG A 42 6.62 4.43 -9.62
CA ARG A 42 7.82 5.29 -9.54
C ARG A 42 9.04 4.63 -10.17
N ASP A 43 9.21 3.32 -10.00
CA ASP A 43 10.32 2.59 -10.60
C ASP A 43 10.21 2.46 -12.12
N ILE A 44 9.00 2.26 -12.64
CA ILE A 44 8.73 2.32 -14.08
C ILE A 44 9.05 3.73 -14.60
N ALA A 45 8.57 4.78 -13.92
CA ALA A 45 8.85 6.17 -14.30
C ALA A 45 10.35 6.47 -14.37
N LYS A 46 11.13 6.06 -13.36
CA LYS A 46 12.61 6.20 -13.37
C LYS A 46 13.24 5.54 -14.59
N ARG A 47 12.87 4.28 -14.88
CA ARG A 47 13.43 3.52 -16.02
C ARG A 47 13.09 4.13 -17.37
N MET A 48 11.91 4.77 -17.49
CA MET A 48 11.49 5.48 -18.69
C MET A 48 12.25 6.80 -18.86
N LEU A 49 12.36 7.60 -17.79
CA LEU A 49 13.11 8.86 -17.79
C LEU A 49 14.59 8.64 -18.13
N GLN A 50 15.21 7.61 -17.56
CA GLN A 50 16.60 7.22 -17.88
C GLN A 50 16.81 6.81 -19.35
N ARG A 51 15.73 6.46 -20.07
CA ARG A 51 15.75 6.18 -21.51
C ARG A 51 15.43 7.41 -22.37
N GLY A 52 15.32 8.59 -21.76
CA GLY A 52 15.00 9.84 -22.44
C GLY A 52 13.53 9.98 -22.83
N VAL A 53 12.63 9.19 -22.23
CA VAL A 53 11.19 9.36 -22.44
C VAL A 53 10.73 10.66 -21.77
N SER A 54 9.94 11.47 -22.47
CA SER A 54 9.46 12.77 -21.97
C SER A 54 8.52 12.64 -20.77
N VAL A 55 8.54 13.64 -19.88
CA VAL A 55 7.72 13.72 -18.66
C VAL A 55 6.23 13.46 -18.91
N SER A 56 5.65 14.09 -19.94
CA SER A 56 4.21 13.94 -20.27
C SER A 56 3.84 12.50 -20.61
N VAL A 57 4.64 11.84 -21.44
CA VAL A 57 4.47 10.43 -21.81
C VAL A 57 4.63 9.53 -20.58
N VAL A 58 5.62 9.79 -19.73
CA VAL A 58 5.79 9.01 -18.50
C VAL A 58 4.57 9.15 -17.59
N ALA A 59 4.05 10.37 -17.40
CA ALA A 59 2.85 10.63 -16.62
C ALA A 59 1.64 9.86 -17.16
N GLU A 60 1.42 9.90 -18.48
CA GLU A 60 0.34 9.17 -19.17
C GLU A 60 0.39 7.66 -18.90
N PHE A 61 1.55 7.02 -19.08
CA PHE A 61 1.66 5.56 -18.99
C PHE A 61 1.78 5.03 -17.55
N THR A 62 2.28 5.83 -16.61
CA THR A 62 2.44 5.42 -15.20
C THR A 62 1.25 5.81 -14.34
N GLY A 63 0.37 6.69 -14.83
CA GLY A 63 -0.72 7.27 -14.07
C GLY A 63 -0.25 8.20 -12.94
N LEU A 64 1.00 8.66 -13.01
CA LEU A 64 1.54 9.72 -12.15
C LEU A 64 1.20 11.08 -12.75
N THR A 65 1.16 12.11 -11.92
CA THR A 65 1.10 13.50 -12.38
C THR A 65 2.44 13.94 -12.94
N GLU A 66 2.44 14.91 -13.86
CA GLU A 66 3.69 15.48 -14.38
C GLU A 66 4.58 16.03 -13.25
N SER A 67 3.99 16.63 -12.21
CA SER A 67 4.73 17.13 -11.05
C SER A 67 5.44 16.02 -10.26
N GLU A 68 4.82 14.86 -10.08
CA GLU A 68 5.46 13.68 -9.46
C GLU A 68 6.59 13.14 -10.32
N VAL A 69 6.39 13.11 -11.64
CA VAL A 69 7.43 12.67 -12.60
C VAL A 69 8.61 13.64 -12.61
N GLU A 70 8.37 14.95 -12.55
CA GLU A 70 9.44 15.95 -12.44
C GLU A 70 10.21 15.84 -11.11
N GLU A 71 9.53 15.54 -10.00
CA GLU A 71 10.19 15.28 -8.72
C GLU A 71 11.12 14.06 -8.82
N ILE A 72 10.65 12.99 -9.45
CA ILE A 72 11.45 11.79 -9.72
C ILE A 72 12.65 12.15 -10.61
N MET A 73 12.45 12.90 -11.69
CA MET A 73 13.52 13.34 -12.58
C MET A 73 14.59 14.13 -11.82
N ARG A 74 14.19 15.11 -11.01
CA ARG A 74 15.09 15.88 -10.14
C ARG A 74 15.83 15.05 -9.09
N SER A 75 15.36 13.85 -8.76
CA SER A 75 16.04 12.93 -7.85
C SER A 75 17.10 12.07 -8.54
N LEU A 76 17.00 11.89 -9.87
CA LEU A 76 17.96 11.13 -10.68
C LEU A 76 19.21 11.94 -11.07
N ASP A 77 19.06 13.27 -11.13
CA ASP A 77 20.15 14.20 -11.51
C ASP A 77 21.08 14.57 -10.33
N ARG A 78 20.82 14.06 -9.11
CA ARG A 78 21.63 14.29 -7.91
C ARG A 78 22.69 13.22 -7.73
#